data_AF-A0A0S7EWW1-F1
#
_entry.id   AF-A0A0S7EWW1-F1
#
_cell.length_a   1.000
_cell.length_b   1.000
_cell.length_c   1.000
_cell.angle_alpha   90.00
_cell.angle_beta   90.00
_cell.angle_gamma   90.00
#
_symmetry.space_group_name_H-M   'P 1'
#
loop_
_entity.id
_entity.type
_entity.pdbx_description
1 polymer ?
#
loop_
_entity_poly.entity_id
_entity_poly.type
_entity_poly.pdbx_seq_one_letter_code
_entity_poly.pdbx_strand_id
1 'polypeptide(L)'
;KLRSLDLSWCPRITDMALEYIACDLHKLEELVLDRCVRITDTGLGYLSTMSSLRSLYLRWCCQVQDFGLQHLFGMRSLRLLSLAGCPLLTTTGLSGLIQLQELEELELTNCPGATAELFKYYAQHLPHCMVIE
;
A
#
# COMPACT_ATOMS: atom_id res chain seq x y z
N LYS A 1 5.25 15.66 -17.30
CA LYS A 1 5.39 15.41 -15.85
C LYS A 1 5.15 13.92 -15.63
N LEU A 2 5.96 13.27 -14.80
CA LEU A 2 5.90 11.82 -14.56
C LEU A 2 4.56 11.45 -13.89
N ARG A 3 3.99 10.28 -14.26
CA ARG A 3 2.72 9.76 -13.73
C ARG A 3 2.81 8.34 -13.19
N SER A 4 3.66 7.51 -13.79
CA SER A 4 3.98 6.18 -13.30
C SER A 4 5.49 6.10 -13.05
N LEU A 5 5.87 5.46 -11.96
CA LEU A 5 7.25 5.21 -11.59
C LEU A 5 7.35 3.80 -11.00
N ASP A 6 8.20 2.98 -11.62
CA ASP A 6 8.53 1.64 -11.13
C ASP A 6 9.97 1.64 -10.58
N LEU A 7 10.10 1.29 -9.31
CA LEU A 7 11.37 1.13 -8.60
C LEU A 7 11.53 -0.29 -8.05
N SER A 8 10.77 -1.24 -8.58
CA SER A 8 10.82 -2.64 -8.15
C SER A 8 12.24 -3.20 -8.21
N TRP A 9 12.55 -4.13 -7.31
CA TRP A 9 13.85 -4.79 -7.22
C TRP A 9 15.04 -3.84 -7.03
N CYS A 10 14.81 -2.65 -6.47
CA CYS A 10 15.87 -1.72 -6.13
C CYS A 10 16.24 -1.86 -4.63
N PRO A 11 17.20 -2.74 -4.25
CA PRO A 11 17.49 -3.04 -2.83
C PRO A 11 18.12 -1.87 -2.06
N ARG A 12 18.49 -0.79 -2.76
CA ARG A 12 19.08 0.42 -2.16
C ARG A 12 18.07 1.55 -1.96
N ILE A 13 16.85 1.42 -2.47
CA ILE A 13 15.77 2.37 -2.21
C ILE A 13 15.37 2.25 -0.74
N THR A 14 15.24 3.39 -0.08
CA THR A 14 14.90 3.52 1.36
C THR A 14 13.80 4.57 1.51
N ASP A 15 13.29 4.74 2.73
CA ASP A 15 12.25 5.74 3.03
C ASP A 15 12.64 7.16 2.61
N MET A 16 13.93 7.50 2.64
CA MET A 16 14.45 8.79 2.16
C MET A 16 14.18 9.02 0.66
N ALA A 17 14.17 7.96 -0.15
CA ALA A 17 13.79 8.09 -1.55
C ALA A 17 12.29 8.38 -1.70
N LEU A 18 11.45 7.81 -0.81
CA LEU A 18 10.02 8.07 -0.80
C LEU A 18 9.70 9.49 -0.33
N GLU A 19 10.49 10.06 0.58
CA GLU A 19 10.43 11.47 0.94
C GLU A 19 10.64 12.36 -0.30
N TYR A 20 11.72 12.14 -1.05
CA TYR A 20 11.98 12.91 -2.28
C TYR A 20 10.87 12.73 -3.33
N ILE A 21 10.36 11.51 -3.51
CA ILE A 21 9.24 11.23 -4.42
C ILE A 21 7.99 12.01 -4.00
N ALA A 22 7.65 12.01 -2.71
CA ALA A 22 6.50 12.73 -2.19
C ALA A 22 6.66 14.26 -2.35
N CYS A 23 7.88 14.77 -2.15
CA CYS A 23 8.21 16.19 -2.27
C CYS A 23 8.22 16.71 -3.72
N ASP A 24 8.68 15.92 -4.71
CA ASP A 24 8.88 16.44 -6.07
C ASP A 24 7.87 15.92 -7.09
N LEU A 25 7.26 14.75 -6.85
CA LEU A 25 6.40 14.05 -7.81
C LEU A 25 4.92 14.14 -7.45
N HIS A 26 4.41 15.34 -7.12
CA HIS A 26 3.00 15.54 -6.72
C HIS A 26 1.92 15.13 -7.74
N LYS A 27 2.32 14.83 -9.00
CA LYS A 27 1.41 14.34 -10.06
C LYS A 27 1.56 12.85 -10.36
N LEU A 28 2.34 12.14 -9.55
CA LEU A 28 2.47 10.69 -9.67
C LEU A 28 1.14 10.05 -9.30
N GLU A 29 0.68 9.16 -10.16
CA GLU A 29 -0.58 8.41 -10.05
C GLU A 29 -0.30 6.93 -9.76
N GLU A 30 0.85 6.41 -10.16
CA GLU A 30 1.25 5.02 -9.94
C GLU A 30 2.68 4.94 -9.42
N LEU A 31 2.86 4.16 -8.35
CA LEU A 31 4.16 3.86 -7.76
C LEU A 31 4.29 2.36 -7.49
N VAL A 32 5.30 1.74 -8.09
CA VAL A 32 5.62 0.31 -7.90
C VAL A 32 6.92 0.19 -7.10
N LEU A 33 6.86 -0.46 -5.95
CA LEU A 33 7.97 -0.62 -5.00
C LEU A 33 8.26 -2.08 -4.68
N ASP A 34 7.90 -3.01 -5.58
CA ASP A 34 7.97 -4.43 -5.26
C ASP A 34 9.39 -4.85 -4.88
N ARG A 35 9.52 -5.65 -3.82
CA ARG A 35 10.79 -6.14 -3.29
C ARG A 35 11.78 -5.03 -2.91
N CYS A 36 11.28 -3.83 -2.63
CA CYS A 36 12.09 -2.78 -1.98
C CYS A 36 12.17 -3.06 -0.47
N VAL A 37 13.02 -4.01 -0.09
CA VAL A 37 13.10 -4.57 1.27
C VAL A 37 13.52 -3.59 2.38
N ARG A 38 13.94 -2.37 2.03
CA ARG A 38 14.33 -1.32 2.99
C ARG A 38 13.28 -0.19 3.10
N ILE A 39 12.11 -0.37 2.49
CA ILE A 39 10.95 0.49 2.73
C ILE A 39 10.25 0.03 4.00
N THR A 40 10.00 0.98 4.90
CA THR A 40 9.35 0.76 6.19
C THR A 40 8.09 1.62 6.32
N ASP A 41 7.45 1.56 7.47
CA ASP A 41 6.29 2.38 7.82
C ASP A 41 6.56 3.89 7.67
N THR A 42 7.80 4.34 7.92
CA THR A 42 8.19 5.74 7.73
C THR A 42 8.04 6.17 6.27
N GLY A 43 8.41 5.28 5.33
CA GLY A 43 8.23 5.49 3.90
C GLY A 43 6.78 5.69 3.50
N LEU A 44 5.88 4.86 4.04
CA LEU A 44 4.43 4.98 3.82
C LEU A 44 3.88 6.29 4.40
N GLY A 45 4.44 6.76 5.51
CA GLY A 45 4.18 8.09 6.07
C GLY A 45 4.41 9.21 5.05
N TYR A 46 5.52 9.20 4.32
CA TYR A 46 5.76 10.18 3.25
C TYR A 46 4.76 10.04 2.09
N LEU A 47 4.51 8.82 1.63
CA LEU A 47 3.58 8.55 0.51
C LEU A 47 2.14 8.98 0.82
N SER A 48 1.73 8.98 2.09
CA SER A 48 0.39 9.42 2.50
C SER A 48 0.05 10.87 2.12
N THR A 49 1.07 11.69 1.87
CA THR A 49 0.92 13.09 1.43
C THR A 49 0.61 13.23 -0.06
N MET A 50 0.73 12.16 -0.84
CA MET A 50 0.59 12.19 -2.30
C MET A 50 -0.87 12.07 -2.74
N SER A 51 -1.55 13.22 -2.82
CA SER A 51 -2.98 13.31 -3.16
C SER A 51 -3.36 12.89 -4.59
N SER A 52 -2.38 12.69 -5.48
CA SER A 52 -2.62 12.20 -6.85
C SER A 52 -2.43 10.69 -6.97
N LEU A 53 -1.87 10.01 -5.97
CA LEU A 53 -1.50 8.60 -6.07
C LEU A 53 -2.77 7.73 -6.07
N ARG A 54 -2.90 6.88 -7.09
CA ARG A 54 -4.04 5.99 -7.34
C ARG A 54 -3.66 4.53 -7.23
N SER A 55 -2.44 4.16 -7.62
CA SER A 55 -1.97 2.78 -7.59
C SER A 55 -0.67 2.68 -6.81
N LEU A 56 -0.67 1.85 -5.76
CA LEU A 56 0.50 1.60 -4.94
C LEU A 56 0.75 0.09 -4.82
N TYR A 57 1.91 -0.35 -5.31
CA TYR A 57 2.35 -1.74 -5.20
C TYR A 57 3.51 -1.82 -4.22
N LEU A 58 3.33 -2.60 -3.15
CA LEU A 58 4.28 -2.84 -2.07
C LEU A 58 4.60 -4.33 -1.93
N ARG A 59 4.55 -5.10 -3.03
CA ARG A 59 4.65 -6.56 -2.95
C ARG A 59 6.01 -6.95 -2.41
N TRP A 60 6.04 -7.85 -1.43
CA TRP A 60 7.28 -8.32 -0.79
C TRP A 60 8.11 -7.20 -0.14
N CYS A 61 7.47 -6.11 0.31
CA CYS A 61 8.11 -5.10 1.15
C CYS A 61 8.15 -5.57 2.61
N CYS A 62 9.14 -6.40 2.93
CA CYS A 62 9.20 -7.19 4.16
C CYS A 62 9.35 -6.41 5.49
N GLN A 63 9.44 -5.08 5.45
CA GLN A 63 9.60 -4.23 6.64
C GLN A 63 8.39 -3.33 6.90
N VAL A 64 7.35 -3.42 6.06
CA VAL A 64 6.07 -2.74 6.26
C VAL A 64 5.23 -3.53 7.28
N GLN A 65 4.70 -2.82 8.27
CA GLN A 65 3.89 -3.35 9.37
C GLN A 65 2.56 -2.63 9.46
N ASP A 66 1.73 -3.04 10.42
CA ASP A 66 0.40 -2.47 10.64
C ASP A 66 0.41 -0.95 10.85
N PHE A 67 1.45 -0.40 11.50
CA PHE A 67 1.60 1.04 11.72
C PHE A 67 1.75 1.80 10.40
N GLY A 68 2.47 1.24 9.42
CA GLY A 68 2.60 1.82 8.09
C GLY A 68 1.27 1.96 7.37
N LEU A 69 0.38 0.97 7.52
CA LEU A 69 -0.95 1.01 6.90
C LEU A 69 -1.81 2.16 7.45
N GLN A 70 -1.63 2.55 8.72
CA GLN A 70 -2.40 3.64 9.32
C GLN A 70 -2.19 4.97 8.61
N HIS A 71 -0.99 5.20 8.06
CA HIS A 71 -0.71 6.39 7.26
C HIS A 71 -1.53 6.42 5.96
N LEU A 72 -1.81 5.25 5.38
CA LEU A 72 -2.49 5.16 4.09
C LEU A 72 -4.01 5.40 4.21
N PHE A 73 -4.61 5.20 5.38
CA PHE A 73 -6.08 5.28 5.55
C PHE A 73 -6.71 6.62 5.12
N GLY A 74 -5.94 7.71 5.10
CA GLY A 74 -6.38 9.03 4.63
C GLY A 74 -6.34 9.24 3.11
N MET A 75 -5.78 8.30 2.33
CA MET A 75 -5.52 8.45 0.90
C MET A 75 -6.77 8.20 0.05
N ARG A 76 -7.66 9.19 -0.02
CA ARG A 76 -8.92 9.11 -0.78
C ARG A 76 -8.76 8.95 -2.29
N SER A 77 -7.56 9.21 -2.83
CA SER A 77 -7.25 9.03 -4.25
C SER A 77 -6.89 7.58 -4.59
N LEU A 78 -6.52 6.76 -3.60
CA LEU A 78 -6.04 5.41 -3.82
C LEU A 78 -7.19 4.52 -4.34
N ARG A 79 -6.92 3.79 -5.42
CA ARG A 79 -7.83 2.87 -6.11
C ARG A 79 -7.28 1.46 -6.11
N LEU A 80 -5.97 1.29 -6.19
CA LEU A 80 -5.31 0.00 -6.15
C LEU A 80 -4.24 0.00 -5.06
N LEU A 81 -4.30 -1.02 -4.20
CA LEU A 81 -3.26 -1.30 -3.21
C LEU A 81 -2.89 -2.78 -3.27
N SER A 82 -1.63 -3.07 -3.55
CA SER A 82 -1.09 -4.42 -3.46
C SER A 82 -0.09 -4.52 -2.31
N LEU A 83 -0.38 -5.44 -1.37
CA LEU A 83 0.44 -5.75 -0.20
C LEU A 83 0.93 -7.20 -0.25
N ALA A 84 0.81 -7.88 -1.39
CA ALA A 84 1.10 -9.31 -1.49
C ALA A 84 2.49 -9.68 -0.97
N GLY A 85 2.58 -10.74 -0.17
CA GLY A 85 3.84 -11.21 0.40
C GLY A 85 4.47 -10.28 1.45
N CYS A 86 3.71 -9.38 2.06
CA CYS A 86 4.15 -8.60 3.22
C CYS A 86 3.94 -9.41 4.52
N PRO A 87 5.02 -9.95 5.14
CA PRO A 87 4.91 -10.98 6.18
C PRO A 87 4.58 -10.42 7.57
N LEU A 88 4.77 -9.12 7.80
CA LEU A 88 4.57 -8.47 9.10
C LEU A 88 3.18 -7.84 9.26
N LEU A 89 2.32 -7.94 8.25
CA LEU A 89 0.95 -7.43 8.30
C LEU A 89 0.04 -8.44 9.00
N THR A 90 -0.62 -7.98 10.06
CA THR A 90 -1.56 -8.79 10.83
C THR A 90 -3.00 -8.55 10.37
N THR A 91 -3.90 -9.46 10.73
CA THR A 91 -5.34 -9.28 10.49
C THR A 91 -5.88 -7.97 11.09
N THR A 92 -5.34 -7.56 12.24
CA THR A 92 -5.73 -6.30 12.90
C THR A 92 -5.32 -5.09 12.07
N GLY A 93 -4.07 -5.02 11.60
CA GLY A 93 -3.64 -3.92 10.74
C GLY A 93 -4.40 -3.88 9.41
N LEU A 94 -4.54 -5.04 8.76
CA LEU A 94 -5.26 -5.15 7.50
C LEU A 94 -6.73 -4.76 7.63
N SER A 95 -7.41 -5.11 8.73
CA SER A 95 -8.83 -4.74 8.93
C SER A 95 -9.07 -3.23 8.81
N GLY A 96 -8.08 -2.39 9.15
CA GLY A 96 -8.18 -0.93 9.01
C GLY A 96 -8.27 -0.43 7.56
N LEU A 97 -7.92 -1.25 6.56
CA LEU A 97 -8.01 -0.89 5.14
C LEU A 97 -9.43 -0.58 4.68
N ILE A 98 -10.46 -0.95 5.46
CA ILE A 98 -11.84 -0.50 5.22
C ILE A 98 -11.99 1.03 5.20
N GLN A 99 -11.04 1.79 5.75
CA GLN A 99 -11.09 3.26 5.69
C GLN A 99 -10.87 3.80 4.27
N LEU A 100 -10.26 3.01 3.37
CA LEU A 100 -10.06 3.31 1.96
C LEU A 100 -11.32 3.01 1.15
N GLN A 101 -12.38 3.80 1.38
CA GLN A 101 -13.71 3.59 0.78
C GLN A 101 -13.75 3.68 -0.76
N GLU A 102 -12.71 4.25 -1.35
CA GLU A 102 -12.60 4.41 -2.80
C GLU A 102 -11.73 3.33 -3.46
N LEU A 103 -11.27 2.33 -2.69
CA LEU A 103 -10.44 1.26 -3.21
C LEU A 103 -11.26 0.36 -4.14
N GLU A 104 -10.72 0.13 -5.33
CA GLU A 104 -11.29 -0.71 -6.40
C GLU A 104 -10.61 -2.07 -6.43
N GLU A 105 -9.31 -2.15 -6.09
CA GLU A 105 -8.53 -3.39 -6.07
C GLU A 105 -7.60 -3.46 -4.85
N LEU A 106 -7.67 -4.59 -4.14
CA LEU A 106 -6.83 -4.90 -2.98
C LEU A 106 -6.22 -6.29 -3.14
N GLU A 107 -4.90 -6.39 -3.23
CA GLU A 107 -4.20 -7.68 -3.34
C GLU A 107 -3.48 -8.02 -2.04
N LEU A 108 -3.85 -9.15 -1.42
CA LEU A 108 -3.32 -9.64 -0.15
C LEU A 108 -2.70 -11.05 -0.24
N THR A 109 -2.45 -11.55 -1.45
CA THR A 109 -1.91 -12.89 -1.66
C THR A 109 -0.62 -13.11 -0.86
N ASN A 110 -0.52 -14.26 -0.19
CA ASN A 110 0.61 -14.62 0.68
C ASN A 110 0.85 -13.67 1.88
N CYS A 111 -0.15 -12.92 2.33
CA CYS A 111 -0.09 -12.19 3.59
C CYS A 111 -0.56 -13.06 4.76
N PRO A 112 0.25 -13.31 5.80
CA PRO A 112 -0.15 -14.15 6.94
C PRO A 112 -1.40 -13.63 7.68
N GLY A 113 -1.62 -12.31 7.70
CA GLY A 113 -2.80 -11.69 8.30
C GLY A 113 -4.08 -11.79 7.49
N ALA A 114 -4.03 -12.26 6.23
CA ALA A 114 -5.18 -12.31 5.33
C ALA A 114 -6.00 -13.59 5.53
N THR A 115 -6.85 -13.59 6.57
CA THR A 115 -7.67 -14.76 6.91
C THR A 115 -9.02 -14.75 6.19
N ALA A 116 -9.69 -15.91 6.14
CA ALA A 116 -11.04 -16.02 5.58
C ALA A 116 -12.07 -15.10 6.26
N GLU A 117 -11.92 -14.87 7.57
CA GLU A 117 -12.77 -13.94 8.33
C GLU A 117 -12.54 -12.48 7.87
N LEU A 118 -11.30 -12.12 7.57
CA LEU A 118 -10.97 -10.79 7.06
C LEU A 118 -11.61 -10.54 5.69
N PHE A 119 -11.58 -11.53 4.79
CA PHE A 119 -12.23 -11.39 3.48
C PHE A 119 -13.76 -11.24 3.61
N LYS A 120 -14.40 -11.98 4.53
CA LYS A 120 -15.81 -11.76 4.87
C LYS A 120 -16.07 -10.36 5.43
N TYR A 121 -15.14 -9.85 6.25
CA TYR A 121 -15.22 -8.51 6.80
C TYR A 121 -15.14 -7.44 5.69
N TYR A 122 -14.22 -7.58 4.73
CA TYR A 122 -14.14 -6.68 3.58
C TYR A 122 -15.38 -6.75 2.69
N ALA A 123 -15.94 -7.93 2.43
CA ALA A 123 -17.16 -8.05 1.63
C ALA A 123 -18.35 -7.24 2.19
N GLN A 124 -18.35 -6.96 3.50
CA GLN A 124 -19.37 -6.14 4.17
C GLN A 124 -19.06 -4.63 4.16
N HIS A 125 -17.78 -4.24 4.09
CA HIS A 125 -17.33 -2.85 4.31
C HIS A 125 -16.70 -2.18 3.07
N LEU A 126 -16.30 -2.98 2.08
CA LEU A 126 -15.72 -2.58 0.79
C LEU A 126 -16.45 -3.31 -0.35
N PRO A 127 -17.78 -3.15 -0.52
CA PRO A 127 -18.59 -3.96 -1.43
C PRO A 127 -18.26 -3.78 -2.93
N HIS A 128 -17.52 -2.72 -3.27
CA HIS A 128 -17.08 -2.41 -4.64
C HIS A 128 -15.60 -2.71 -4.89
N CYS A 129 -14.86 -3.11 -3.86
CA CYS A 129 -13.44 -3.46 -3.98
C CYS A 129 -13.30 -4.93 -4.38
N MET A 130 -12.57 -5.19 -5.44
CA MET A 130 -12.11 -6.53 -5.78
C MET A 130 -10.95 -6.88 -4.85
N VAL A 131 -11.16 -7.86 -3.97
CA VAL A 131 -10.10 -8.36 -3.08
C VAL A 131 -9.52 -9.64 -3.68
N ILE A 132 -8.21 -9.65 -3.91
CA ILE A 132 -7.43 -10.78 -4.43
C ILE A 132 -6.72 -11.44 -3.25
N GLU A 133 -7.01 -12.72 -3.05
CA GLU A 133 -6.50 -13.58 -1.96
C GLU A 133 -5.27 -14.41 -2.33
#